data_AF-A0A254Q8R0-F1
#
_entry.id   AF-A0A254Q8R0-F1
#
_cell.length_a   1.000
_cell.length_b   1.000
_cell.length_c   1.000
_cell.angle_alpha   90.00
_cell.angle_beta   90.00
_cell.angle_gamma   90.00
#
_symmetry.space_group_name_H-M   'P 1'
#
loop_
_entity.id
_entity.type
_entity.pdbx_description
1 polymer ?
#
loop_
_entity_poly.entity_id
_entity_poly.type
_entity_poly.pdbx_seq_one_letter_code
_entity_poly.pdbx_strand_id
1 'polypeptide(L)'
;MITFFMLSMIGQALIQRSLANIAREFAISQRSLRSLMILNFFAITFIAAITQSTVSLWLFFGILLISLKFFPEIFRIFLIQRLQHAVIPMLDNLILGIQAGKSFRQSLHMAIESQSGWQRNQLREIYNSVVTSENKIAVKSARIKDLREELVEIDRSQTRTLDQAKALRRQYKVEENFRRRSGQVTQQIKMQAIIVTALYSALLAFVFAQFGFVNHRFLILGSLFMFVLGLFIIFSVGRRMKWKV
;
A
#
# COMPACT_ATOMS: atom_id res chain seq x y z
N MET A 1 37.00 13.65 13.74
CA MET A 1 36.36 14.56 12.77
C MET A 1 36.42 14.04 11.33
N ILE A 2 37.57 13.61 10.81
CA ILE A 2 37.69 13.12 9.41
C ILE A 2 36.78 11.91 9.13
N THR A 3 36.74 10.93 10.04
CA THR A 3 35.88 9.75 9.94
C THR A 3 34.40 10.08 9.89
N PHE A 4 33.97 11.07 10.67
CA PHE A 4 32.59 11.56 10.73
C PHE A 4 32.17 12.26 9.43
N PHE A 5 33.06 13.09 8.88
CA PHE A 5 32.84 13.78 7.61
C PHE A 5 32.76 12.79 6.43
N MET A 6 33.67 11.82 6.37
CA MET A 6 33.66 10.76 5.36
C MET A 6 32.38 9.91 5.45
N LEU A 7 31.93 9.58 6.67
CA LEU A 7 30.71 8.83 6.88
C LEU A 7 29.46 9.60 6.40
N SER A 8 29.39 10.89 6.70
CA SER A 8 28.29 11.76 6.26
C SER A 8 28.24 11.89 4.74
N MET A 9 29.40 12.05 4.09
CA MET A 9 29.54 12.12 2.63
C MET A 9 29.07 10.84 1.95
N ILE A 10 29.53 9.68 2.44
CA ILE A 10 29.14 8.36 1.89
C ILE A 10 27.65 8.10 2.10
N GLY A 11 27.12 8.36 3.29
CA GLY A 11 25.70 8.21 3.60
C GLY A 11 24.82 9.07 2.68
N GLN A 12 25.20 10.32 2.46
CA GLN A 12 24.48 11.22 1.58
C GLN A 12 24.52 10.78 0.11
N ALA A 13 25.67 10.31 -0.39
CA ALA A 13 25.79 9.78 -1.75
C ALA A 13 24.87 8.56 -1.97
N LEU A 14 24.80 7.65 -0.98
CA LEU A 14 23.91 6.48 -1.02
C LEU A 14 22.42 6.86 -1.02
N ILE A 15 22.04 7.85 -0.20
CA ILE A 15 20.66 8.36 -0.15
C ILE A 15 20.29 9.04 -1.47
N GLN A 16 21.16 9.87 -2.03
CA GLN A 16 20.93 10.52 -3.32
C GLN A 16 20.77 9.49 -4.45
N ARG A 17 21.62 8.46 -4.49
CA ARG A 17 21.49 7.37 -5.46
C ARG A 17 20.17 6.62 -5.30
N SER A 18 19.77 6.33 -4.07
CA SER A 18 18.51 5.65 -3.78
C SER A 18 17.31 6.50 -4.19
N LEU A 19 17.27 7.78 -3.81
CA LEU A 19 16.23 8.72 -4.22
C LEU A 19 16.16 8.90 -5.74
N ALA A 20 17.30 8.96 -6.42
CA ALA A 20 17.35 9.06 -7.87
C ALA A 20 16.77 7.81 -8.55
N ASN A 21 17.06 6.61 -8.02
CA ASN A 21 16.47 5.37 -8.52
C ASN A 21 14.94 5.35 -8.32
N ILE A 22 14.46 5.77 -7.15
CA ILE A 22 13.03 5.86 -6.84
C ILE A 22 12.34 6.87 -7.77
N ALA A 23 12.94 8.04 -7.98
CA ALA A 23 12.37 9.05 -8.85
C ALA A 23 12.27 8.58 -10.31
N ARG A 24 13.25 7.80 -10.78
CA ARG A 24 13.17 7.15 -12.10
C ARG A 24 12.03 6.14 -12.16
N GLU A 25 11.88 5.30 -11.14
CA GLU A 25 10.87 4.23 -11.13
C GLU A 25 9.43 4.78 -11.04
N PHE A 26 9.22 5.88 -10.33
CA PHE A 26 7.88 6.46 -10.13
C PHE A 26 7.61 7.72 -10.98
N ALA A 27 8.50 8.05 -11.92
CA ALA A 27 8.41 9.25 -12.76
C ALA A 27 8.12 10.53 -11.94
N ILE A 28 8.79 10.67 -10.78
CA ILE A 28 8.60 11.81 -9.87
C ILE A 28 9.14 13.08 -10.55
N SER A 29 8.43 14.19 -10.39
CA SER A 29 8.86 15.47 -10.95
C SER A 29 10.27 15.85 -10.45
N GLN A 30 11.11 16.38 -11.35
CA GLN A 30 12.47 16.81 -10.99
C GLN A 30 12.48 17.89 -9.90
N ARG A 31 11.43 18.72 -9.83
CA ARG A 31 11.28 19.74 -8.78
C ARG A 31 11.07 19.10 -7.41
N SER A 32 10.20 18.09 -7.33
CA SER A 32 9.95 17.33 -6.09
C SER A 32 11.18 16.55 -5.64
N LEU A 33 11.92 15.93 -6.59
CA LEU A 33 13.17 15.24 -6.29
C LEU A 33 14.20 16.19 -5.67
N ARG A 34 14.43 17.36 -6.28
CA ARG A 34 15.38 18.36 -5.78
C ARG A 34 14.99 18.85 -4.39
N SER A 35 13.70 19.12 -4.15
CA SER A 35 13.22 19.52 -2.83
C SER A 35 13.48 18.44 -1.77
N LEU A 36 13.22 17.16 -2.09
CA LEU A 36 13.50 16.04 -1.18
C LEU A 36 15.01 15.85 -0.92
N MET A 37 15.86 16.07 -1.92
CA MET A 37 17.31 16.01 -1.76
C MET A 37 17.83 17.13 -0.84
N ILE A 38 17.32 18.35 -1.01
CA ILE A 38 17.67 19.50 -0.18
C ILE A 38 17.21 19.26 1.26
N LEU A 39 15.98 18.80 1.47
CA LEU A 39 15.45 18.50 2.79
C LEU A 39 16.25 17.40 3.51
N ASN A 40 16.63 16.33 2.80
CA ASN A 40 17.49 15.29 3.37
C ASN A 40 18.88 15.83 3.73
N PHE A 41 19.46 16.71 2.91
CA PHE A 41 20.74 17.33 3.23
C PHE A 41 20.66 18.13 4.53
N PHE A 42 19.65 18.98 4.70
CA PHE A 42 19.44 19.74 5.93
C PHE A 42 19.18 18.84 7.14
N ALA A 43 18.43 17.75 6.98
CA ALA A 43 18.18 16.81 8.08
C ALA A 43 19.48 16.13 8.54
N ILE A 44 20.32 15.70 7.61
CA ILE A 44 21.60 15.03 7.91
C ILE A 44 22.56 16.01 8.57
N THR A 45 22.70 17.24 8.05
CA THR A 45 23.59 18.24 8.65
C THR A 45 23.12 18.69 10.03
N PHE A 46 21.81 18.81 10.25
CA PHE A 46 21.22 19.12 11.55
C PHE A 46 21.49 18.03 12.59
N ILE A 47 21.27 16.76 12.23
CA ILE A 47 21.53 15.64 13.13
C ILE A 47 23.04 15.48 13.38
N ALA A 48 23.87 15.72 12.37
CA ALA A 48 25.33 15.72 12.53
C ALA A 48 25.81 16.86 13.47
N ALA A 49 25.15 18.02 13.47
CA ALA A 49 25.47 19.12 14.37
C ALA A 49 25.08 18.82 15.84
N ILE A 50 23.95 18.15 16.04
CA ILE A 50 23.42 17.84 17.39
C ILE A 50 24.14 16.63 18.00
N THR A 51 24.41 15.61 17.20
CA THR A 51 24.90 14.33 17.70
C THR A 51 26.39 14.16 17.42
N GLN A 52 27.21 14.26 18.47
CA GLN A 52 28.66 14.01 18.38
C GLN A 52 29.02 12.51 18.39
N SER A 53 28.04 11.63 18.67
CA SER A 53 28.25 10.19 18.68
C SER A 53 28.18 9.60 17.27
N THR A 54 29.25 8.89 16.87
CA THR A 54 29.33 8.19 15.57
C THR A 54 28.29 7.07 15.46
N VAL A 55 27.95 6.42 16.58
CA VAL A 55 26.96 5.32 16.61
C VAL A 55 25.57 5.84 16.29
N SER A 56 25.19 7.01 16.80
CA SER A 56 23.87 7.59 16.56
C SER A 56 23.66 7.94 15.08
N LEU A 57 24.69 8.48 14.42
CA LEU A 57 24.63 8.72 12.97
C LEU A 57 24.54 7.45 12.16
N TRP A 58 25.27 6.40 12.55
CA TRP A 58 25.18 5.09 11.91
C TRP A 58 23.77 4.51 11.99
N LEU A 59 23.14 4.59 13.17
CA LEU A 59 21.76 4.18 13.37
C LEU A 59 20.79 5.01 12.53
N PHE A 60 20.97 6.33 12.48
CA PHE A 60 20.14 7.21 11.66
C PHE A 60 20.24 6.87 10.16
N PHE A 61 21.46 6.74 9.63
CA PHE A 61 21.68 6.32 8.25
C PHE A 61 21.11 4.92 7.97
N GLY A 62 21.29 3.98 8.90
CA GLY A 62 20.74 2.64 8.80
C GLY A 62 19.22 2.66 8.69
N ILE A 63 18.53 3.33 9.62
CA ILE A 63 17.07 3.47 9.62
C ILE A 63 16.57 4.15 8.34
N LEU A 64 17.26 5.22 7.91
CA LEU A 64 16.85 5.99 6.74
C LEU A 64 17.06 5.21 5.43
N LEU A 65 18.16 4.46 5.29
CA LEU A 65 18.39 3.57 4.14
C LEU A 65 17.40 2.40 4.12
N ILE A 66 17.11 1.80 5.27
CA ILE A 66 16.09 0.75 5.41
C ILE A 66 14.73 1.32 4.95
N SER A 67 14.34 2.48 5.47
CA SER A 67 13.09 3.16 5.09
C SER A 67 13.04 3.43 3.58
N LEU A 68 14.10 3.97 2.99
CA LEU A 68 14.22 4.22 1.54
C LEU A 68 14.18 2.94 0.71
N LYS A 69 14.68 1.81 1.22
CA LYS A 69 14.63 0.52 0.51
C LYS A 69 13.22 -0.07 0.50
N PHE A 70 12.46 0.09 1.58
CA PHE A 70 11.09 -0.42 1.69
C PHE A 70 10.04 0.52 1.11
N PHE A 71 10.31 1.82 1.05
CA PHE A 71 9.39 2.84 0.56
C PHE A 71 8.87 2.54 -0.87
N PRO A 72 9.70 2.15 -1.86
CA PRO A 72 9.23 1.83 -3.21
C PRO A 72 8.21 0.71 -3.25
N GLU A 73 8.44 -0.37 -2.48
CA GLU A 73 7.53 -1.50 -2.47
C GLU A 73 6.18 -1.14 -1.83
N ILE A 74 6.21 -0.41 -0.71
CA ILE A 74 4.99 0.08 -0.05
C ILE A 74 4.24 1.04 -0.99
N PHE A 75 4.96 1.97 -1.62
CA PHE A 75 4.38 2.95 -2.52
C PHE A 75 3.80 2.30 -3.78
N ARG A 76 4.46 1.28 -4.34
CA ARG A 76 3.92 0.47 -5.44
C ARG A 76 2.61 -0.19 -5.04
N ILE A 77 2.53 -0.82 -3.87
CA ILE A 77 1.30 -1.46 -3.39
C ILE A 77 0.17 -0.43 -3.32
N PHE A 78 0.45 0.75 -2.76
CA PHE A 78 -0.53 1.84 -2.66
C PHE A 78 -0.99 2.34 -4.04
N LEU A 79 -0.06 2.55 -4.97
CA LEU A 79 -0.36 2.99 -6.33
C LEU A 79 -1.19 1.97 -7.10
N ILE A 80 -0.89 0.67 -6.99
CA ILE A 80 -1.68 -0.39 -7.60
C ILE A 80 -3.10 -0.37 -7.04
N GLN A 81 -3.26 -0.31 -5.71
CA GLN A 81 -4.59 -0.24 -5.10
C GLN A 81 -5.37 0.98 -5.58
N ARG A 82 -4.72 2.14 -5.66
CA ARG A 82 -5.33 3.36 -6.17
C ARG A 82 -5.72 3.27 -7.65
N LEU A 83 -4.92 2.56 -8.46
CA LEU A 83 -5.27 2.29 -9.86
C LEU A 83 -6.49 1.38 -9.95
N GLN A 84 -6.57 0.32 -9.13
CA GLN A 84 -7.72 -0.58 -9.10
C GLN A 84 -9.03 0.14 -8.80
N HIS A 85 -9.01 1.08 -7.85
CA HIS A 85 -10.20 1.89 -7.56
C HIS A 85 -10.63 2.77 -8.75
N ALA A 86 -9.71 3.17 -9.61
CA ALA A 86 -10.02 3.94 -10.82
C ALA A 86 -10.54 3.08 -11.97
N VAL A 87 -10.32 1.75 -11.94
CA VAL A 87 -10.81 0.83 -12.99
C VAL A 87 -12.34 0.76 -13.00
N ILE A 88 -12.98 0.71 -11.84
CA ILE A 88 -14.46 0.63 -11.75
C ILE A 88 -15.15 1.83 -12.42
N PRO A 89 -14.84 3.10 -12.07
CA PRO A 89 -15.46 4.26 -12.73
C PRO A 89 -15.05 4.37 -14.21
N MET A 90 -13.85 3.91 -14.58
CA MET A 90 -13.48 3.78 -16.00
C MET A 90 -14.40 2.78 -16.73
N LEU A 91 -14.68 1.61 -16.14
CA LEU A 91 -15.59 0.62 -16.72
C LEU A 91 -17.03 1.12 -16.77
N ASP A 92 -17.49 1.90 -15.79
CA ASP A 92 -18.79 2.58 -15.83
C ASP A 92 -18.91 3.49 -17.06
N ASN A 93 -17.93 4.36 -17.29
CA ASN A 93 -17.91 5.27 -18.43
C ASN A 93 -17.76 4.52 -19.77
N LEU A 94 -17.00 3.42 -19.79
CA LEU A 94 -16.89 2.54 -20.95
C LEU A 94 -18.23 1.93 -21.32
N ILE A 95 -18.94 1.35 -20.35
CA ILE A 95 -20.26 0.73 -20.53
C ILE A 95 -21.26 1.76 -21.05
N LEU A 96 -21.28 2.97 -20.45
CA LEU A 96 -22.13 4.07 -20.91
C LEU A 96 -21.81 4.48 -22.36
N GLY A 97 -20.53 4.53 -22.73
CA GLY A 97 -20.10 4.82 -24.10
C GLY A 97 -20.60 3.78 -25.12
N ILE A 98 -20.48 2.50 -24.77
CA ILE A 98 -20.96 1.39 -25.61
C ILE A 98 -22.49 1.41 -25.72
N GLN A 99 -23.20 1.68 -24.62
CA GLN A 99 -24.67 1.82 -24.63
C GLN A 99 -25.15 3.00 -25.47
N ALA A 100 -24.35 4.07 -25.55
CA ALA A 100 -24.58 5.21 -26.43
C ALA A 100 -24.23 4.92 -27.91
N GLY A 101 -23.92 3.68 -28.27
CA GLY A 101 -23.63 3.26 -29.65
C GLY A 101 -22.21 3.52 -30.14
N LYS A 102 -21.29 3.93 -29.25
CA LYS A 102 -19.88 4.15 -29.62
C LYS A 102 -19.11 2.84 -29.64
N SER A 103 -18.05 2.77 -30.45
CA SER A 103 -17.17 1.59 -30.49
C SER A 103 -16.48 1.37 -29.14
N PHE A 104 -16.07 0.14 -28.86
CA PHE A 104 -15.35 -0.21 -27.62
C PHE A 104 -14.10 0.66 -27.44
N ARG A 105 -13.26 0.76 -28.48
CA ARG A 105 -12.01 1.55 -28.44
C ARG A 105 -12.25 3.03 -28.17
N GLN A 106 -13.24 3.63 -28.84
CA GLN A 106 -13.59 5.03 -28.61
C GLN A 106 -14.14 5.26 -27.20
N SER A 107 -14.98 4.34 -26.73
CA SER A 107 -15.56 4.38 -25.37
C SER A 107 -14.49 4.22 -24.29
N LEU A 108 -13.53 3.30 -24.50
CA LEU A 108 -12.39 3.09 -23.61
C LEU A 108 -11.49 4.32 -23.55
N HIS A 109 -11.16 4.90 -24.71
CA HIS A 109 -10.35 6.11 -24.78
C HIS A 109 -11.02 7.26 -23.99
N MET A 110 -12.31 7.54 -24.23
CA MET A 110 -13.03 8.58 -23.48
C MET A 110 -13.11 8.30 -21.98
N ALA A 111 -13.31 7.03 -21.59
CA ALA A 111 -13.35 6.63 -20.19
C ALA A 111 -12.01 6.85 -19.49
N ILE A 112 -10.89 6.69 -20.19
CA ILE A 112 -9.55 6.99 -19.69
C ILE A 112 -9.32 8.50 -19.61
N GLU A 113 -9.77 9.26 -20.61
CA GLU A 113 -9.67 10.72 -20.63
C GLU A 113 -10.44 11.40 -19.50
N SER A 114 -11.53 10.79 -19.02
CA SER A 114 -12.27 11.27 -17.85
C SER A 114 -11.51 11.13 -16.52
N GLN A 115 -10.41 10.37 -16.48
CA GLN A 115 -9.58 10.21 -15.29
C GLN A 115 -8.56 11.35 -15.18
N SER A 116 -8.11 11.65 -13.96
CA SER A 116 -7.18 12.75 -13.69
C SER A 116 -5.77 12.29 -13.30
N GLY A 117 -4.78 13.10 -13.67
CA GLY A 117 -3.39 12.97 -13.22
C GLY A 117 -2.70 11.65 -13.60
N TRP A 118 -2.02 11.05 -12.62
CA TRP A 118 -1.20 9.86 -12.82
C TRP A 118 -2.01 8.63 -13.28
N GLN A 119 -3.25 8.47 -12.79
CA GLN A 119 -4.11 7.33 -13.14
C GLN A 119 -4.42 7.30 -14.65
N ARG A 120 -4.73 8.46 -15.24
CA ARG A 120 -4.96 8.59 -16.69
C ARG A 120 -3.75 8.14 -17.49
N ASN A 121 -2.55 8.55 -17.10
CA ASN A 121 -1.33 8.16 -17.80
C ASN A 121 -1.11 6.64 -17.78
N GLN A 122 -1.31 6.01 -16.63
CA GLN A 122 -1.17 4.55 -16.49
C GLN A 122 -2.24 3.79 -17.28
N LEU A 123 -3.49 4.22 -17.22
CA LEU A 123 -4.56 3.61 -18.02
C LEU A 123 -4.35 3.83 -19.53
N ARG A 124 -3.75 4.96 -19.93
CA ARG A 124 -3.39 5.23 -21.33
C ARG A 124 -2.30 4.29 -21.83
N GLU A 125 -1.32 3.93 -20.99
CA GLU A 125 -0.34 2.89 -21.33
C GLU A 125 -1.02 1.54 -21.56
N ILE A 126 -2.02 1.19 -20.73
CA ILE A 126 -2.83 -0.01 -20.93
C ILE A 126 -3.61 0.07 -22.24
N TYR A 127 -4.28 1.19 -22.53
CA TYR A 127 -4.99 1.38 -23.80
C TYR A 127 -4.06 1.20 -25.02
N ASN A 128 -2.90 1.86 -25.02
CA ASN A 128 -1.93 1.73 -26.11
C ASN A 128 -1.50 0.27 -26.31
N SER A 129 -1.34 -0.48 -25.22
CA SER A 129 -0.99 -1.90 -25.30
C SER A 129 -2.11 -2.80 -25.83
N VAL A 130 -3.37 -2.42 -25.61
CA VAL A 130 -4.55 -3.12 -26.10
C VAL A 130 -4.67 -2.88 -27.61
N VAL A 131 -4.44 -1.64 -28.05
CA VAL A 131 -4.55 -1.24 -29.46
C VAL A 131 -3.36 -1.74 -30.30
N THR A 132 -2.13 -1.52 -29.84
CA THR A 132 -0.91 -1.78 -30.63
C THR A 132 -0.45 -3.24 -30.51
N SER A 133 -1.06 -4.07 -29.65
CA SER A 133 -0.64 -5.46 -29.37
C SER A 133 0.83 -5.62 -28.92
N GLU A 134 1.54 -4.51 -28.66
CA GLU A 134 2.91 -4.54 -28.19
C GLU A 134 2.97 -4.97 -26.71
N ASN A 135 3.78 -5.98 -26.42
CA ASN A 135 4.02 -6.50 -25.07
C ASN A 135 4.93 -5.61 -24.20
N LYS A 136 5.21 -4.38 -24.62
CA LYS A 136 6.17 -3.48 -23.95
C LYS A 136 5.60 -2.73 -22.74
N ILE A 137 4.49 -3.17 -22.17
CA ILE A 137 4.10 -2.56 -20.91
C ILE A 137 5.03 -3.11 -19.82
N ALA A 138 5.66 -2.21 -19.07
CA ALA A 138 6.28 -2.50 -17.80
C ALA A 138 5.21 -2.82 -16.72
N VAL A 139 4.19 -3.63 -17.03
CA VAL A 139 3.21 -4.08 -16.05
C VAL A 139 3.90 -5.08 -15.14
N LYS A 140 4.42 -4.58 -14.02
CA LYS A 140 5.03 -5.42 -12.98
C LYS A 140 4.01 -6.12 -12.10
N SER A 141 2.71 -5.81 -12.21
CA SER A 141 1.68 -6.40 -11.33
C SER A 141 0.74 -7.33 -12.07
N ALA A 142 0.56 -8.55 -11.56
CA ALA A 142 -0.34 -9.56 -12.12
C ALA A 142 -1.74 -8.99 -12.43
N ARG A 143 -2.31 -8.22 -11.52
CA ARG A 143 -3.68 -7.70 -11.66
C ARG A 143 -3.90 -6.72 -12.83
N ILE A 144 -2.90 -5.91 -13.14
CA ILE A 144 -2.98 -5.00 -14.31
C ILE A 144 -2.80 -5.80 -15.60
N LYS A 145 -2.02 -6.88 -15.55
CA LYS A 145 -1.87 -7.81 -16.68
C LYS A 145 -3.20 -8.53 -16.94
N ASP A 146 -3.85 -9.02 -15.89
CA ASP A 146 -5.18 -9.64 -15.98
C ASP A 146 -6.21 -8.66 -16.58
N LEU A 147 -6.22 -7.39 -16.11
CA LEU A 147 -7.08 -6.35 -16.67
C LEU A 147 -6.83 -6.13 -18.17
N ARG A 148 -5.55 -6.08 -18.58
CA ARG A 148 -5.19 -5.90 -19.98
C ARG A 148 -5.66 -7.08 -20.82
N GLU A 149 -5.43 -8.30 -20.36
CA GLU A 149 -5.83 -9.52 -21.06
C GLU A 149 -7.35 -9.57 -21.26
N GLU A 150 -8.12 -9.27 -20.21
CA GLU A 150 -9.57 -9.12 -20.27
C GLU A 150 -10.00 -8.05 -21.28
N LEU A 151 -9.39 -6.86 -21.26
CA LEU A 151 -9.73 -5.78 -22.21
C LEU A 151 -9.38 -6.15 -23.67
N VAL A 152 -8.30 -6.90 -23.90
CA VAL A 152 -7.94 -7.41 -25.23
C VAL A 152 -8.94 -8.47 -25.68
N GLU A 153 -9.38 -9.35 -24.79
CA GLU A 153 -10.40 -10.35 -25.10
C GLU A 153 -11.73 -9.71 -25.47
N ILE A 154 -12.14 -8.65 -24.76
CA ILE A 154 -13.34 -7.89 -25.07
C ILE A 154 -13.23 -7.16 -26.43
N ASP A 155 -12.07 -6.58 -26.76
CA ASP A 155 -11.86 -5.94 -28.07
C ASP A 155 -11.93 -6.97 -29.22
N ARG A 156 -11.41 -8.19 -29.00
CA ARG A 156 -11.37 -9.26 -30.00
C ARG A 156 -12.71 -9.96 -30.21
N SER A 157 -13.53 -10.07 -29.17
CA SER A 157 -14.78 -10.85 -29.23
C SER A 157 -15.81 -10.28 -30.22
N GLN A 158 -15.76 -8.97 -30.49
CA GLN A 158 -16.62 -8.15 -31.37
C GLN A 158 -18.15 -8.29 -31.14
N THR A 159 -18.58 -9.30 -30.40
CA THR A 159 -19.95 -9.67 -30.08
C THR A 159 -20.10 -9.67 -28.58
N ARG A 160 -21.23 -9.19 -28.06
CA ARG A 160 -21.52 -9.12 -26.61
C ARG A 160 -20.49 -8.32 -25.78
N THR A 161 -19.79 -7.36 -26.40
CA THR A 161 -18.81 -6.48 -25.73
C THR A 161 -19.38 -5.80 -24.48
N LEU A 162 -20.65 -5.38 -24.56
CA LEU A 162 -21.37 -4.79 -23.43
C LEU A 162 -21.52 -5.75 -22.24
N ASP A 163 -21.87 -7.01 -22.50
CA ASP A 163 -22.11 -8.00 -21.45
C ASP A 163 -20.80 -8.43 -20.80
N GLN A 164 -19.73 -8.58 -21.59
CA GLN A 164 -18.40 -8.87 -21.08
C GLN A 164 -17.86 -7.69 -20.23
N ALA A 165 -18.02 -6.45 -20.69
CA ALA A 165 -17.64 -5.26 -19.90
C ALA A 165 -18.42 -5.18 -18.57
N LYS A 166 -19.72 -5.51 -18.58
CA LYS A 166 -20.53 -5.59 -17.35
C LYS A 166 -20.07 -6.71 -16.42
N ALA A 167 -19.70 -7.88 -16.96
CA ALA A 167 -19.18 -9.00 -16.18
C ALA A 167 -17.86 -8.62 -15.49
N LEU A 168 -16.92 -8.04 -16.24
CA LEU A 168 -15.64 -7.55 -15.72
C LEU A 168 -15.85 -6.52 -14.61
N ARG A 169 -16.74 -5.54 -14.83
CA ARG A 169 -17.12 -4.57 -13.80
C ARG A 169 -17.67 -5.24 -12.55
N ARG A 170 -18.56 -6.22 -12.71
CA ARG A 170 -19.17 -6.94 -11.58
C ARG A 170 -18.11 -7.68 -10.77
N GLN A 171 -17.15 -8.32 -11.44
CA GLN A 171 -16.02 -8.99 -10.79
C GLN A 171 -15.22 -8.01 -9.92
N TYR A 172 -14.76 -6.89 -10.48
CA TYR A 172 -14.02 -5.88 -9.71
C TYR A 172 -14.83 -5.31 -8.55
N LYS A 173 -16.15 -5.11 -8.72
CA LYS A 173 -17.03 -4.62 -7.66
C LYS A 173 -17.24 -5.65 -6.55
N VAL A 174 -17.32 -6.94 -6.87
CA VAL A 174 -17.38 -8.02 -5.89
C VAL A 174 -16.07 -8.08 -5.09
N GLU A 175 -14.92 -8.02 -5.77
CA GLU A 175 -13.60 -7.99 -5.12
C GLU A 175 -13.44 -6.78 -4.18
N GLU A 176 -13.85 -5.59 -4.62
CA GLU A 176 -13.78 -4.38 -3.81
C GLU A 176 -14.68 -4.48 -2.56
N ASN A 177 -15.93 -4.92 -2.74
CA ASN A 177 -16.87 -5.10 -1.63
C ASN A 177 -16.36 -6.12 -0.63
N PHE A 178 -15.79 -7.22 -1.11
CA PHE A 178 -15.21 -8.26 -0.29
C PHE A 178 -14.00 -7.74 0.50
N ARG A 179 -13.10 -6.99 -0.14
CA ARG A 179 -11.96 -6.34 0.54
C ARG A 179 -12.43 -5.34 1.60
N ARG A 180 -13.47 -4.56 1.31
CA ARG A 180 -14.05 -3.61 2.28
C ARG A 180 -14.63 -4.35 3.48
N ARG A 181 -15.44 -5.38 3.24
CA ARG A 181 -16.12 -6.15 4.30
C ARG A 181 -15.12 -6.91 5.17
N SER A 182 -14.14 -7.58 4.57
CA SER A 182 -13.06 -8.25 5.29
C SER A 182 -12.19 -7.26 6.10
N GLY A 183 -11.91 -6.08 5.54
CA GLY A 183 -11.23 -4.99 6.25
C GLY A 183 -12.01 -4.52 7.48
N GLN A 184 -13.32 -4.30 7.33
CA GLN A 184 -14.21 -3.91 8.43
C GLN A 184 -14.23 -4.95 9.55
N VAL A 185 -14.39 -6.24 9.21
CA VAL A 185 -14.39 -7.30 10.23
C VAL A 185 -13.03 -7.39 10.93
N THR A 186 -11.92 -7.26 10.19
CA THR A 186 -10.58 -7.23 10.78
C THR A 186 -10.40 -6.04 11.73
N GLN A 187 -10.92 -4.86 11.36
CA GLN A 187 -10.92 -3.68 12.22
C GLN A 187 -11.78 -3.87 13.47
N GLN A 188 -12.96 -4.49 13.34
CA GLN A 188 -13.82 -4.82 14.49
C GLN A 188 -13.12 -5.77 15.46
N ILE A 189 -12.46 -6.82 14.97
CA ILE A 189 -11.68 -7.76 15.81
C ILE A 189 -10.56 -7.01 16.55
N LYS A 190 -9.85 -6.11 15.85
CA LYS A 190 -8.80 -5.28 16.48
C LYS A 190 -9.38 -4.36 17.56
N MET A 191 -10.51 -3.73 17.30
CA MET A 191 -11.18 -2.86 18.26
C MET A 191 -11.64 -3.64 19.49
N GLN A 192 -12.22 -4.83 19.29
CA GLN A 192 -12.61 -5.72 20.39
C GLN A 192 -11.40 -6.15 21.23
N ALA A 193 -10.28 -6.51 20.59
CA ALA A 193 -9.04 -6.83 21.29
C ALA A 193 -8.53 -5.65 22.15
N ILE A 194 -8.62 -4.41 21.64
CA ILE A 194 -8.26 -3.20 22.41
C ILE A 194 -9.17 -3.04 23.63
N ILE A 195 -10.49 -3.16 23.46
CA ILE A 195 -11.47 -3.03 24.54
C ILE A 195 -11.20 -4.08 25.64
N VAL A 196 -11.01 -5.35 25.25
CA VAL A 196 -10.72 -6.44 26.18
C VAL A 196 -9.39 -6.21 26.90
N THR A 197 -8.38 -5.67 26.21
CA THR A 197 -7.08 -5.31 26.81
C THR A 197 -7.22 -4.19 27.83
N ALA A 198 -8.00 -3.15 27.52
CA ALA A 198 -8.26 -2.06 28.46
C ALA A 198 -8.99 -2.55 29.70
N LEU A 199 -10.02 -3.39 29.53
CA LEU A 199 -10.79 -3.97 30.63
C LEU A 199 -9.93 -4.88 31.52
N TYR A 200 -9.11 -5.74 30.92
CA TYR A 200 -8.14 -6.55 31.65
C TYR A 200 -7.16 -5.69 32.45
N SER A 201 -6.62 -4.63 31.84
CA SER A 201 -5.67 -3.74 32.50
C SER A 201 -6.28 -3.01 33.71
N ALA A 202 -7.54 -2.57 33.59
CA ALA A 202 -8.27 -1.94 34.70
C ALA A 202 -8.51 -2.93 35.86
N LEU A 203 -8.94 -4.16 35.55
CA LEU A 203 -9.11 -5.22 36.56
C LEU A 203 -7.79 -5.58 37.24
N LEU A 204 -6.71 -5.69 36.45
CA LEU A 204 -5.38 -5.95 36.96
C LEU A 204 -4.94 -4.86 37.94
N ALA A 205 -5.11 -3.58 37.57
CA ALA A 205 -4.80 -2.44 38.45
C ALA A 205 -5.62 -2.46 39.74
N PHE A 206 -6.91 -2.80 39.67
CA PHE A 206 -7.76 -2.96 40.85
C PHE A 206 -7.26 -4.08 41.78
N VAL A 207 -6.93 -5.25 41.22
CA VAL A 207 -6.39 -6.38 42.00
C VAL A 207 -5.05 -6.01 42.65
N PHE A 208 -4.19 -5.29 41.94
CA PHE A 208 -2.94 -4.77 42.47
C PHE A 208 -3.15 -3.83 43.66
N ALA A 209 -4.10 -2.90 43.55
CA ALA A 209 -4.40 -1.93 44.60
C ALA A 209 -5.01 -2.58 45.85
N GLN A 210 -5.91 -3.56 45.67
CA GLN A 210 -6.70 -4.13 46.76
C GLN A 210 -6.01 -5.30 47.47
N PHE A 211 -5.36 -6.21 46.73
CA PHE A 211 -4.88 -7.49 47.27
C PHE A 211 -3.36 -7.60 47.38
N GLY A 212 -2.61 -6.65 46.80
CA GLY A 212 -1.15 -6.65 46.78
C GLY A 212 -0.53 -7.77 45.94
N PHE A 213 0.61 -7.48 45.30
CA PHE A 213 1.25 -8.42 44.35
C PHE A 213 1.82 -9.68 44.99
N VAL A 214 2.40 -9.54 46.19
CA VAL A 214 3.24 -10.59 46.80
C VAL A 214 2.43 -11.84 47.16
N ASN A 215 1.21 -11.65 47.67
CA ASN A 215 0.38 -12.75 48.15
C ASN A 215 -0.33 -13.52 47.02
N HIS A 216 -0.52 -12.90 45.85
CA HIS A 216 -1.34 -13.44 44.75
C HIS A 216 -0.58 -13.63 43.43
N ARG A 217 0.77 -13.66 43.49
CA ARG A 217 1.65 -13.73 42.32
C ARG A 217 1.28 -14.82 41.31
N PHE A 218 0.92 -16.02 41.78
CA PHE A 218 0.60 -17.15 40.91
C PHE A 218 -0.71 -16.94 40.14
N LEU A 219 -1.72 -16.35 40.80
CA LEU A 219 -3.01 -16.06 40.18
C LEU A 219 -2.86 -14.95 39.13
N ILE A 220 -2.09 -13.89 39.44
CA ILE A 220 -1.81 -12.78 38.52
C ILE A 220 -0.99 -13.25 37.30
N LEU A 221 0.03 -14.09 37.51
CA LEU A 221 0.82 -14.67 36.41
C LEU A 221 -0.02 -15.63 35.56
N GLY A 222 -0.86 -16.45 36.18
CA GLY A 222 -1.76 -17.36 35.48
C GLY A 222 -2.78 -16.62 34.61
N SER A 223 -3.39 -15.56 35.13
CA SER A 223 -4.33 -14.72 34.37
C SER A 223 -3.63 -13.96 33.24
N LEU A 224 -2.43 -13.44 33.47
CA LEU A 224 -1.64 -12.78 32.43
C LEU A 224 -1.25 -13.74 31.31
N PHE A 225 -0.81 -14.95 31.65
CA PHE A 225 -0.48 -15.97 30.67
C PHE A 225 -1.69 -16.35 29.82
N MET A 226 -2.84 -16.62 30.46
CA MET A 226 -4.09 -16.91 29.76
C MET A 226 -4.54 -15.75 28.87
N PHE A 227 -4.37 -14.51 29.32
CA PHE A 227 -4.70 -13.32 28.54
C PHE A 227 -3.84 -13.18 27.29
N VAL A 228 -2.51 -13.33 27.42
CA VAL A 228 -1.57 -13.28 26.29
C VAL A 228 -1.84 -14.42 25.31
N LEU A 229 -2.12 -15.63 25.80
CA LEU A 229 -2.50 -16.76 24.97
C LEU A 229 -3.80 -16.48 24.20
N GLY A 230 -4.81 -15.90 24.87
CA GLY A 230 -6.07 -15.50 24.24
C GLY A 230 -5.86 -14.45 23.13
N LEU A 231 -5.08 -13.41 23.39
CA LEU A 231 -4.71 -12.43 22.36
C LEU A 231 -3.98 -13.09 21.18
N PHE A 232 -3.01 -13.96 21.47
CA PHE A 232 -2.27 -14.67 20.42
C PHE A 232 -3.20 -15.51 19.54
N ILE A 233 -4.16 -16.23 20.13
CA ILE A 233 -5.17 -16.99 19.38
C ILE A 233 -6.02 -16.06 18.51
N ILE A 234 -6.54 -14.96 19.07
CA ILE A 234 -7.35 -13.98 18.32
C ILE A 234 -6.59 -13.44 17.11
N PHE A 235 -5.33 -13.04 17.28
CA PHE A 235 -4.52 -12.52 16.18
C PHE A 235 -4.08 -13.59 15.18
N SER A 236 -3.78 -14.81 15.64
CA SER A 236 -3.38 -15.92 14.78
C SER A 236 -4.55 -16.40 13.91
N VAL A 237 -5.72 -16.59 14.52
CA VAL A 237 -6.97 -16.93 13.81
C VAL A 237 -7.39 -15.77 12.90
N GLY A 238 -7.31 -14.54 13.39
CA GLY A 238 -7.62 -13.33 12.62
C GLY A 238 -6.78 -13.19 11.35
N ARG A 239 -5.49 -13.56 11.39
CA ARG A 239 -4.60 -13.55 10.21
C ARG A 239 -4.85 -14.70 9.24
N ARG A 240 -5.30 -15.86 9.74
CA ARG A 240 -5.51 -17.07 8.94
C ARG A 240 -6.93 -17.21 8.38
N MET A 241 -7.85 -16.32 8.73
CA MET A 241 -9.19 -16.30 8.16
C MET A 241 -9.12 -16.01 6.65
N LYS A 242 -9.13 -17.08 5.87
CA LYS A 242 -9.44 -17.04 4.45
C LYS A 242 -10.93 -16.79 4.33
N TRP A 243 -11.29 -15.53 4.18
CA TRP A 243 -12.65 -15.15 3.80
C TRP A 243 -12.98 -15.90 2.50
N LYS A 244 -14.04 -16.70 2.48
CA LYS A 244 -14.54 -17.31 1.24
C LYS A 244 -15.46 -16.29 0.56
N VAL A 245 -15.23 -16.08 -0.74
CA VAL A 245 -16.12 -15.29 -1.63
C VAL A 245 -17.31 -16.16 -1.99
#